data_AF-A0A3M1EHD8-F1
#
_entry.id   AF-A0A3M1EHD8-F1
#
_cell.length_a   1.000
_cell.length_b   1.000
_cell.length_c   1.000
_cell.angle_alpha   90.00
_cell.angle_beta   90.00
_cell.angle_gamma   90.00
#
_symmetry.space_group_name_H-M   'P 1'
#
loop_
_entity.id
_entity.type
_entity.pdbx_description
1 polymer ?
#
loop_
_entity_poly.entity_id
_entity_poly.type
_entity_poly.pdbx_seq_one_letter_code
_entity_poly.pdbx_strand_id
1 'polypeptide(L)'
;MNYIGALAIEGKQFNYWTNERLHKALELKLFEDQKDTIKLTSLVSKVVDKDTQEKIDVVKSRLIRSYGYCDVCATDVLNFVSSIFARGDARNR
;
A
#
# COMPACT_ATOMS: atom_id res chain seq x y z
N MET A 1 -19.61 25.93 16.22
CA MET A 1 -18.52 26.24 17.16
C MET A 1 -17.38 25.27 16.92
N ASN A 2 -16.16 25.76 16.71
CA ASN A 2 -14.98 24.90 16.57
C ASN A 2 -14.73 24.21 17.91
N TYR A 3 -15.00 22.90 17.97
CA TYR A 3 -14.97 22.09 19.19
C TYR A 3 -13.65 22.21 19.97
N ILE A 4 -12.54 22.31 19.25
CA ILE A 4 -11.19 22.51 19.81
C ILE A 4 -11.06 23.89 20.48
N GLY A 5 -11.65 24.93 19.88
CA GLY A 5 -11.65 26.27 20.45
C GLY A 5 -12.49 26.36 21.72
N ALA A 6 -13.60 25.62 21.80
CA ALA A 6 -14.40 25.54 23.01
C ALA A 6 -13.65 24.87 24.17
N LEU A 7 -12.94 23.76 23.91
CA LEU A 7 -12.11 23.07 24.91
C LEU A 7 -10.98 23.97 25.46
N ALA A 8 -10.35 24.76 24.59
CA ALA A 8 -9.30 25.70 24.98
C ALA A 8 -9.82 26.81 25.90
N ILE A 9 -11.04 27.33 25.64
CA ILE A 9 -11.70 28.33 26.48
C ILE A 9 -12.06 27.74 27.85
N GLU A 10 -12.45 26.45 27.89
CA GLU A 10 -12.79 25.73 29.12
C GLU A 10 -11.57 25.20 29.89
N GLY A 11 -10.34 25.45 29.41
CA GLY A 11 -9.10 24.95 30.03
C GLY A 11 -8.94 23.43 29.99
N LYS A 12 -9.71 22.75 29.12
CA LYS A 12 -9.69 21.29 28.98
C LYS A 12 -8.67 20.88 27.93
N GLN A 13 -7.94 19.81 28.22
CA GLN A 13 -6.96 19.26 27.29
C GLN A 13 -7.67 18.60 26.10
N PHE A 14 -7.23 18.92 24.89
CA PHE A 14 -7.74 18.29 23.68
C PHE A 14 -7.35 16.81 23.63
N ASN A 15 -8.30 15.96 23.26
CA ASN A 15 -8.06 14.55 23.03
C ASN A 15 -8.84 14.07 21.79
N TYR A 16 -8.23 13.29 20.92
CA TYR A 16 -8.77 13.00 19.59
C TYR A 16 -10.07 12.17 19.59
N TRP A 17 -10.35 11.42 20.67
CA TRP A 17 -11.61 10.67 20.83
C TRP A 17 -12.78 11.52 21.32
N THR A 18 -12.53 12.74 21.80
CA THR A 18 -13.58 13.58 22.43
C THR A 18 -14.61 14.09 21.43
N ASN A 19 -14.29 14.03 20.14
CA ASN A 19 -15.19 14.38 19.06
C ASN A 19 -15.39 13.19 18.12
N GLU A 20 -16.59 12.61 18.11
CA GLU A 20 -16.92 11.44 17.30
C GLU A 20 -16.70 11.68 15.79
N ARG A 21 -16.99 12.90 15.30
CA ARG A 21 -16.78 13.25 13.89
C ARG A 21 -15.29 13.28 13.53
N LEU A 22 -14.45 13.83 14.40
CA LEU A 22 -13.00 13.82 14.21
C LEU A 22 -12.45 12.40 14.29
N HIS A 23 -12.91 11.61 15.26
CA HIS A 23 -12.48 10.24 15.44
C HIS A 23 -12.77 9.40 14.18
N LYS A 24 -14.00 9.45 13.66
CA LYS A 24 -14.36 8.77 12.38
C LYS A 24 -13.55 9.26 11.19
N ALA A 25 -13.24 10.56 11.12
CA ALA A 25 -12.42 11.10 10.05
C ALA A 25 -10.96 10.59 10.11
N LEU A 26 -10.41 10.47 11.32
CA LEU A 26 -9.08 9.90 11.55
C LEU A 26 -9.04 8.41 11.24
N GLU A 27 -10.05 7.64 11.65
CA GLU A 27 -10.19 6.23 11.30
C GLU A 27 -10.26 6.02 9.79
N LEU A 28 -11.10 6.80 9.10
CA LEU A 28 -11.23 6.73 7.64
C LEU A 28 -9.90 7.06 6.95
N LYS A 29 -9.17 8.07 7.46
CA LYS A 29 -7.87 8.46 6.92
C LYS A 29 -6.82 7.37 7.17
N LEU A 30 -6.73 6.82 8.37
CA LEU A 30 -5.83 5.71 8.70
C LEU A 30 -6.14 4.47 7.85
N PHE A 31 -7.42 4.17 7.65
CA PHE A 31 -7.84 3.08 6.78
C PHE A 31 -7.41 3.32 5.33
N GLU A 32 -7.68 4.49 4.77
CA GLU A 32 -7.25 4.82 3.41
C GLU A 32 -5.71 4.76 3.25
N ASP A 33 -4.96 5.25 4.24
CA ASP A 33 -3.49 5.21 4.23
C ASP A 33 -2.94 3.77 4.36
N GLN A 34 -3.63 2.89 5.08
CA GLN A 34 -3.23 1.48 5.22
C GLN A 34 -3.87 0.54 4.19
N LYS A 35 -4.87 0.99 3.43
CA LYS A 35 -5.66 0.15 2.51
C LYS A 35 -4.77 -0.58 1.51
N ASP A 36 -3.74 0.08 0.99
CA ASP A 36 -2.85 -0.52 0.00
C ASP A 36 -1.88 -1.53 0.62
N THR A 37 -1.52 -1.34 1.90
CA THR A 37 -0.78 -2.34 2.68
C THR A 37 -1.64 -3.59 2.93
N ILE A 38 -2.92 -3.39 3.29
CA ILE A 38 -3.89 -4.47 3.54
C ILE A 38 -4.20 -5.24 2.24
N LYS A 39 -4.34 -4.54 1.11
CA LYS A 39 -4.50 -5.17 -0.21
C LYS A 39 -3.28 -6.00 -0.61
N LEU A 40 -2.06 -5.53 -0.33
CA LEU A 40 -0.85 -6.30 -0.59
C LEU A 40 -0.86 -7.63 0.17
N THR A 41 -1.23 -7.62 1.45
CA THR A 41 -1.26 -8.85 2.28
C THR A 41 -2.38 -9.82 1.91
N SER A 42 -3.55 -9.33 1.47
CA SER A 42 -4.70 -10.17 1.10
C SER A 42 -4.65 -10.69 -0.34
N LEU A 43 -3.96 -10.00 -1.27
CA LEU A 43 -3.71 -10.52 -2.62
C LEU A 43 -2.64 -11.62 -2.65
N VAL A 44 -1.78 -11.71 -1.63
CA VAL A 44 -0.79 -12.79 -1.48
C VAL A 44 -1.44 -14.14 -1.10
N SER A 45 -2.76 -14.18 -0.89
CA SER A 45 -3.53 -15.43 -0.75
C SER A 45 -4.28 -15.86 -2.03
N LYS A 46 -3.87 -15.40 -3.22
CA LYS A 46 -4.26 -16.08 -4.46
C LYS A 46 -3.06 -16.85 -4.96
N VAL A 47 -3.13 -18.18 -4.80
CA VAL A 47 -2.33 -19.13 -5.58
C VAL A 47 -2.27 -18.57 -7.01
N VAL A 48 -1.08 -18.11 -7.41
CA VAL A 48 -0.85 -17.61 -8.75
C VAL A 48 -1.15 -18.79 -9.67
N ASP A 49 -2.04 -18.59 -10.64
CA ASP A 49 -2.37 -19.62 -11.60
C ASP A 49 -1.09 -20.14 -12.27
N LYS A 50 -0.99 -21.45 -12.50
CA LYS A 50 0.24 -22.10 -12.96
C LYS A 50 0.75 -21.49 -14.27
N ASP A 51 -0.14 -21.14 -15.19
CA ASP A 51 0.23 -20.54 -16.47
C ASP A 51 0.81 -19.13 -16.28
N THR A 52 0.36 -18.42 -15.25
CA THR A 52 0.89 -17.10 -14.89
C THR A 52 2.26 -17.23 -14.24
N GLN A 53 2.45 -18.23 -13.37
CA GLN A 53 3.74 -18.50 -12.74
C GLN A 53 4.79 -18.86 -13.80
N GLU A 54 4.46 -19.69 -14.78
CA GLU A 54 5.37 -20.05 -15.87
C GLU A 54 5.81 -18.81 -16.68
N LYS A 55 4.91 -17.87 -16.94
CA LYS A 55 5.26 -16.60 -17.61
C LYS A 55 6.21 -15.75 -16.77
N ILE A 56 5.97 -15.67 -15.47
CA ILE A 56 6.85 -14.96 -14.53
C ILE A 56 8.25 -15.59 -14.55
N ASP A 57 8.32 -16.92 -14.55
CA ASP A 57 9.58 -17.66 -14.54
C ASP A 57 10.38 -17.49 -15.84
N VAL A 58 9.70 -17.39 -16.99
CA VAL A 58 10.34 -17.05 -18.28
C VAL A 58 10.98 -15.65 -18.21
N VAL A 59 10.29 -14.67 -17.61
CA VAL A 59 10.82 -13.31 -17.47
C VAL A 59 12.00 -13.29 -16.49
N LYS A 60 11.88 -13.93 -15.33
CA LYS A 60 12.99 -14.09 -14.38
C LYS A 60 14.22 -14.71 -15.04
N SER A 61 14.02 -15.82 -15.77
CA SER A 61 15.10 -16.50 -16.49
C SER A 61 15.81 -15.60 -17.49
N ARG A 62 15.04 -14.74 -18.20
CA ARG A 62 15.62 -13.73 -19.11
C ARG A 62 16.40 -12.66 -18.35
N LEU A 63 15.90 -12.17 -17.21
CA LEU A 63 16.61 -11.19 -16.38
C LEU A 63 17.95 -11.73 -15.89
N ILE A 64 17.96 -12.97 -15.43
CA ILE A 64 19.19 -13.65 -14.96
C ILE A 64 20.16 -13.83 -16.12
N ARG A 65 19.72 -14.45 -17.23
CA ARG A 65 20.61 -14.81 -18.34
C ARG A 65 21.12 -13.61 -19.14
N SER A 66 20.28 -12.61 -19.38
CA SER A 66 20.61 -11.49 -20.28
C SER A 66 21.11 -10.25 -19.55
N TYR A 67 20.79 -10.10 -18.26
CA TYR A 67 21.10 -8.88 -17.51
C TYR A 67 21.85 -9.14 -16.19
N GLY A 68 22.20 -10.40 -15.89
CA GLY A 68 23.05 -10.74 -14.73
C GLY A 68 22.37 -10.63 -13.37
N TYR A 69 21.03 -10.62 -13.34
CA TYR A 69 20.29 -10.60 -12.08
C TYR A 69 20.50 -11.91 -11.31
N CYS A 70 20.49 -11.84 -9.99
CA CYS A 70 20.31 -13.02 -9.14
C CYS A 70 18.81 -13.40 -9.05
N ASP A 71 18.47 -14.62 -8.63
CA ASP A 71 17.06 -15.05 -8.56
C ASP A 71 16.21 -14.18 -7.62
N VAL A 72 16.76 -13.82 -6.45
CA VAL A 72 16.12 -12.89 -5.50
C VAL A 72 15.93 -11.51 -6.14
N CYS A 73 16.99 -10.98 -6.75
CA CYS A 73 17.02 -9.69 -7.43
C CYS A 73 15.96 -9.60 -8.54
N ALA A 74 15.81 -10.65 -9.34
CA ALA A 74 14.81 -10.73 -10.41
C ALA A 74 13.38 -10.74 -9.84
N THR A 75 13.17 -11.42 -8.71
CA THR A 75 11.88 -11.42 -7.99
C THR A 75 11.53 -10.02 -7.49
N ASP A 76 12.47 -9.37 -6.83
CA ASP A 76 12.24 -8.08 -6.18
C ASP A 76 11.92 -6.98 -7.19
N VAL A 77 12.59 -6.96 -8.34
CA VAL A 77 12.27 -6.02 -9.42
C VAL A 77 10.87 -6.25 -9.98
N LEU A 78 10.46 -7.49 -10.20
CA LEU A 78 9.11 -7.79 -10.69
C LEU A 78 8.02 -7.37 -9.68
N ASN A 79 8.27 -7.57 -8.39
CA ASN A 79 7.40 -7.08 -7.32
C ASN A 79 7.35 -5.54 -7.28
N PHE A 80 8.50 -4.88 -7.42
CA PHE A 80 8.59 -3.43 -7.43
C PHE A 80 7.82 -2.82 -8.61
N VAL A 81 8.03 -3.33 -9.84
CA VAL A 81 7.29 -2.90 -11.02
C VAL A 81 5.78 -3.13 -10.84
N SER A 82 5.38 -4.28 -10.31
CA SER A 82 3.97 -4.57 -10.03
C SER A 82 3.37 -3.55 -9.05
N SER A 83 4.14 -3.11 -8.05
CA SER A 83 3.71 -2.06 -7.11
C SER A 83 3.50 -0.69 -7.78
N ILE A 84 4.34 -0.33 -8.76
CA ILE A 84 4.20 0.92 -9.54
C ILE A 84 2.90 0.89 -10.35
N PHE A 85 2.62 -0.23 -11.01
CA PHE A 85 1.37 -0.41 -11.75
C PHE A 85 0.14 -0.37 -10.84
N ALA A 86 0.21 -0.99 -9.66
CA ALA A 86 -0.87 -0.99 -8.68
C ALA A 86 -1.19 0.42 -8.14
N ARG A 87 -0.18 1.28 -7.95
CA ARG A 87 -0.36 2.67 -7.51
C ARG A 87 -0.83 3.61 -8.63
N GLY A 88 -0.76 3.20 -9.89
CA GLY A 88 -1.13 4.04 -11.03
C GLY A 88 -0.07 5.10 -11.39
N ASP A 89 1.12 5.05 -10.77
CA ASP A 89 2.23 5.99 -10.98
C ASP A 89 2.76 5.99 -12.43
N ALA A 90 2.43 4.97 -13.23
CA ALA A 90 2.87 4.82 -14.62
C ALA A 90 2.30 5.87 -15.60
N ARG A 91 1.31 6.69 -15.19
CA ARG A 91 0.60 7.64 -16.08
C ARG A 91 1.14 9.08 -16.07
N ASN A 92 2.19 9.39 -15.32
CA ASN A 92 2.70 10.76 -15.19
C ASN A 92 3.84 11.12 -16.17
N ARG A 93 3.77 10.68 -17.43
CA ARG A 93 4.72 11.10 -18.48
C ARG A 93 4.02 11.49 -19.77
#